data_AF-A0A239AYD4-F1
#
_entry.id   AF-A0A239AYD4-F1
#
_cell.length_a   1.000
_cell.length_b   1.000
_cell.length_c   1.000
_cell.angle_alpha   90.00
_cell.angle_beta   90.00
_cell.angle_gamma   90.00
#
_symmetry.space_group_name_H-M   'P 1'
#
loop_
_entity.id
_entity.type
_entity.pdbx_description
1 polymer ?
#
loop_
_entity_poly.entity_id
_entity_poly.type
_entity_poly.pdbx_seq_one_letter_code
_entity_poly.pdbx_strand_id
1 'polypeptide(L)'
;MALSRAAGLALASTLGLAATLGIAGCTNTPGPQPSPSLSQATALCAQTKDTTSDGMLEMAKVWPKSTSDMHGYQLTTFDQAACSADANLTRPAPADCDGYFPWIASTPQQVQAILGSNGVSAMYQAVVSGDDPVPTGQTINPQEIREVVLTMRGSHAIAGHPVAKAGQFCGTSVDGLAYPAYRLTVHSADTGSDITGLMIIAKSTLIWLEFDQPGWTDQARLRAAKLAIAARPFL
;
A
#
# COMPACT_ATOMS: atom_id res chain seq x y z
N MET A 1 -31.60 8.30 40.55
CA MET A 1 -30.15 8.05 40.65
C MET A 1 -29.46 9.00 39.70
N ALA A 2 -28.89 10.08 40.22
CA ALA A 2 -28.11 11.06 39.46
C ALA A 2 -26.81 11.29 40.23
N LEU A 3 -25.70 10.94 39.59
CA LEU A 3 -24.30 11.09 40.00
C LEU A 3 -23.61 11.68 38.76
N SER A 4 -22.64 12.58 38.79
CA SER A 4 -21.97 13.34 39.85
C SER A 4 -21.10 14.40 39.15
N ARG A 5 -21.00 15.60 39.74
CA ARG A 5 -19.82 16.51 39.86
C ARG A 5 -18.95 16.75 38.61
N ALA A 6 -18.98 17.93 37.99
CA ALA A 6 -18.44 19.23 38.46
C ALA A 6 -16.90 19.31 38.46
N ALA A 7 -16.42 20.20 37.59
CA ALA A 7 -15.05 20.58 37.34
C ALA A 7 -14.45 21.47 38.44
N GLY A 8 -13.11 21.53 38.43
CA GLY A 8 -12.34 22.63 39.01
C GLY A 8 -11.13 22.14 39.80
N LEU A 9 -9.92 22.45 39.33
CA LEU A 9 -9.04 23.38 40.01
C LEU A 9 -7.85 23.73 39.11
N ALA A 10 -7.62 25.04 38.96
CA ALA A 10 -6.42 25.63 38.41
C ALA A 10 -5.25 25.52 39.40
N LEU A 11 -4.01 25.51 38.89
CA LEU A 11 -2.86 26.02 39.62
C LEU A 11 -1.82 26.58 38.63
N ALA A 12 -1.49 27.84 38.87
CA ALA A 12 -0.54 28.66 38.14
C ALA A 12 0.87 28.55 38.74
N SER A 13 1.83 29.06 37.96
CA SER A 13 3.12 29.65 38.38
C SER A 13 4.30 28.70 38.56
N THR A 14 5.35 28.88 37.76
CA THR A 14 6.53 29.65 38.18
C THR A 14 7.57 29.78 37.05
N LEU A 15 8.04 31.02 36.87
CA LEU A 15 9.26 31.38 36.15
C LEU A 15 10.49 30.88 36.92
N GLY A 16 11.49 30.40 36.18
CA GLY A 16 12.84 30.15 36.70
C GLY A 16 13.88 30.39 35.60
N LEU A 17 14.40 31.62 35.53
CA LEU A 17 15.64 31.93 34.82
C LEU A 17 16.81 31.37 35.62
N ALA A 18 17.70 30.63 34.97
CA ALA A 18 19.10 30.54 35.37
C ALA A 18 19.98 30.36 34.12
N ALA A 19 20.59 31.46 33.69
CA ALA A 19 21.70 31.46 32.77
C ALA A 19 22.98 31.11 33.53
N THR A 20 23.71 30.10 33.07
CA THR A 20 25.13 29.91 33.42
C THR A 20 25.93 29.82 32.13
N LEU A 21 26.75 30.84 31.93
CA LEU A 21 27.86 30.89 30.98
C LEU A 21 28.92 29.86 31.38
N GLY A 22 29.29 29.00 30.45
CA GLY A 22 30.48 28.15 30.53
C GLY A 22 31.20 28.18 29.19
N ILE A 23 32.35 28.85 29.15
CA ILE A 23 33.19 29.07 27.98
C ILE A 23 34.15 27.88 27.81
N ALA A 24 34.32 27.47 26.55
CA ALA A 24 35.46 26.79 25.93
C ALA A 24 35.89 25.40 26.41
N GLY A 25 35.67 24.45 25.50
CA GLY A 25 36.42 23.21 25.36
C GLY A 25 36.07 22.60 24.01
N CYS A 26 36.63 23.14 22.92
CA CYS A 26 36.48 22.58 21.57
C CYS A 26 37.18 21.22 21.51
N THR A 27 36.46 20.13 21.75
CA THR A 27 36.82 18.83 21.22
C THR A 27 35.99 18.61 19.95
N ASN A 28 36.67 18.65 18.80
CA ASN A 28 36.13 18.14 17.53
C ASN A 28 35.97 16.61 17.65
N THR A 29 35.00 16.18 18.45
CA THR A 29 34.44 14.84 18.32
C THR A 29 33.39 15.00 17.23
N PRO A 30 33.43 14.25 16.12
CA PRO A 30 32.29 14.17 15.23
C PRO A 30 31.12 13.73 16.10
N GLY A 31 30.20 14.66 16.40
CA GLY A 31 28.95 14.30 17.04
C GLY A 31 28.29 13.23 16.17
N PRO A 32 27.54 12.29 16.76
CA PRO A 32 26.82 11.29 15.97
C PRO A 32 26.07 12.04 14.88
N GLN A 33 26.50 11.80 13.63
CA GLN A 33 25.90 12.42 12.46
C GLN A 33 24.41 12.11 12.57
N PRO A 34 23.50 13.10 12.52
CA PRO A 34 22.09 12.82 12.63
C PRO A 34 21.78 11.80 11.54
N SER A 35 21.42 10.58 11.95
CA SER A 35 20.97 9.56 11.02
C SER A 35 19.84 10.20 10.24
N PRO A 36 19.87 10.15 8.89
CA PRO A 36 18.75 10.65 8.11
C PRO A 36 17.48 10.04 8.69
N SER A 37 16.51 10.88 9.04
CA SER A 37 15.24 10.39 9.57
C SER A 37 14.62 9.45 8.53
N LEU A 38 13.89 8.43 8.99
CA LEU A 38 13.22 7.50 8.09
C LEU A 38 12.42 8.23 6.99
N SER A 39 11.81 9.38 7.30
CA SER A 39 11.06 10.17 6.32
C SER A 39 11.91 10.73 5.18
N GLN A 40 13.16 11.14 5.44
CA GLN A 40 14.08 11.60 4.40
C GLN A 40 14.63 10.45 3.56
N ALA A 41 14.92 9.30 4.19
CA ALA A 41 15.34 8.10 3.48
C ALA A 41 14.25 7.57 2.53
N THR A 42 12.98 7.58 2.97
CA THR A 42 11.83 7.21 2.12
C THR A 42 11.66 8.16 0.93
N ALA A 43 11.77 9.47 1.14
CA ALA A 43 11.65 10.46 0.06
C ALA A 43 12.78 10.37 -0.99
N LEU A 44 13.95 9.85 -0.61
CA LEU A 44 15.05 9.56 -1.53
C LEU A 44 14.90 8.20 -2.22
N CYS A 45 14.29 7.21 -1.55
CA CYS A 45 14.04 5.87 -2.08
C CYS A 45 12.90 5.81 -3.11
N ALA A 46 11.83 6.59 -2.89
CA ALA A 46 10.63 6.54 -3.69
C ALA A 46 10.26 7.93 -4.23
N GLN A 47 9.96 7.99 -5.53
CA GLN A 47 9.47 9.21 -6.18
C GLN A 47 8.09 8.96 -6.77
N THR A 48 7.10 9.72 -6.29
CA THR A 48 5.72 9.65 -6.76
C THR A 48 5.44 10.76 -7.75
N LYS A 49 4.78 10.41 -8.86
CA LYS A 49 4.33 11.35 -9.89
C LYS A 49 2.94 10.98 -10.40
N ASP A 50 2.18 12.00 -10.76
CA ASP A 50 0.94 11.84 -11.52
C ASP A 50 1.26 11.44 -12.96
N THR A 51 0.45 10.56 -13.54
CA THR A 51 0.76 9.91 -14.82
C THR A 51 -0.52 9.54 -15.56
N THR A 52 -0.40 9.23 -16.85
CA THR A 52 -1.48 8.67 -17.68
C THR A 52 -1.70 7.19 -17.38
N SER A 53 -2.94 6.72 -17.56
CA SER A 53 -3.52 5.45 -17.06
C SER A 53 -3.10 4.18 -17.82
N ASP A 54 -1.99 4.20 -18.54
CA ASP A 54 -1.64 3.09 -19.45
C ASP A 54 -1.39 1.80 -18.67
N GLY A 55 -2.18 0.76 -18.97
CA GLY A 55 -2.07 -0.55 -18.33
C GLY A 55 -2.73 -0.68 -16.96
N MET A 56 -3.60 0.25 -16.56
CA MET A 56 -4.45 0.11 -15.37
C MET A 56 -5.88 -0.28 -15.72
N LEU A 57 -6.60 -0.79 -14.73
CA LEU A 57 -8.01 -1.15 -14.81
C LEU A 57 -8.84 0.13 -15.00
N GLU A 58 -9.65 0.14 -16.05
CA GLU A 58 -10.55 1.25 -16.34
C GLU A 58 -11.94 0.96 -15.79
N MET A 59 -12.59 1.99 -15.24
CA MET A 59 -13.94 1.90 -14.67
C MET A 59 -14.96 1.34 -15.67
N ALA A 60 -14.95 1.83 -16.91
CA ALA A 60 -15.87 1.36 -17.96
C ALA A 60 -15.66 -0.14 -18.33
N LYS A 61 -14.52 -0.75 -18.00
CA LYS A 61 -14.31 -2.18 -18.24
C LYS A 61 -14.94 -3.03 -17.13
N VAL A 62 -14.89 -2.56 -15.89
CA VAL A 62 -15.48 -3.23 -14.72
C VAL A 62 -17.00 -3.04 -14.70
N TRP A 63 -17.44 -1.81 -14.94
CA TRP A 63 -18.84 -1.36 -14.92
C TRP A 63 -19.17 -0.71 -16.28
N PRO A 64 -19.55 -1.50 -17.29
CA PRO A 64 -19.70 -1.03 -18.69
C PRO A 64 -20.84 -0.04 -18.95
N LYS A 65 -21.55 0.40 -17.91
CA LYS A 65 -22.70 1.31 -18.01
C LYS A 65 -22.63 2.51 -17.05
N SER A 66 -21.54 2.70 -16.29
CA SER A 66 -21.37 3.85 -15.39
C SER A 66 -20.69 5.03 -16.10
N THR A 67 -21.03 6.26 -15.70
CA THR A 67 -20.37 7.50 -16.15
C THR A 67 -19.17 7.82 -15.26
N SER A 68 -18.07 8.25 -15.90
CA SER A 68 -16.68 8.16 -15.45
C SER A 68 -16.29 8.93 -14.19
N ASP A 69 -15.81 8.21 -13.17
CA ASP A 69 -14.82 8.71 -12.20
C ASP A 69 -13.77 7.62 -11.89
N MET A 70 -12.53 7.84 -12.32
CA MET A 70 -11.36 7.07 -11.92
C MET A 70 -10.45 8.01 -11.13
N HIS A 71 -10.13 7.65 -9.89
CA HIS A 71 -9.38 8.52 -9.01
C HIS A 71 -7.89 8.19 -9.04
N GLY A 72 -7.11 9.25 -9.29
CA GLY A 72 -5.69 9.34 -8.92
C GLY A 72 -4.86 8.17 -9.38
N TYR A 73 -4.45 8.18 -10.65
CA TYR A 73 -3.34 7.34 -11.07
C TYR A 73 -2.05 7.91 -10.48
N GLN A 74 -1.35 7.11 -9.68
CA GLN A 74 -0.04 7.45 -9.14
C GLN A 74 0.97 6.40 -9.57
N LEU A 75 2.08 6.87 -10.15
CA LEU A 75 3.27 6.05 -10.34
C LEU A 75 4.28 6.44 -9.26
N THR A 76 4.70 5.45 -8.48
CA THR A 76 5.86 5.52 -7.61
C THR A 76 7.02 4.72 -8.21
N THR A 77 8.13 5.37 -8.53
CA THR A 77 9.37 4.71 -8.96
C THR A 77 10.34 4.58 -7.79
N PHE A 78 11.07 3.48 -7.73
CA PHE A 78 12.03 3.21 -6.65
C PHE A 78 13.47 3.23 -7.15
N ASP A 79 14.36 3.87 -6.40
CA ASP A 79 15.81 3.74 -6.57
C ASP A 79 16.36 2.70 -5.60
N GLN A 80 16.87 1.58 -6.13
CA GLN A 80 17.37 0.47 -5.31
C GLN A 80 18.48 0.91 -4.37
N ALA A 81 19.42 1.70 -4.89
CA ALA A 81 20.61 2.11 -4.15
C ALA A 81 20.22 3.02 -2.98
N ALA A 82 19.18 3.84 -3.18
CA ALA A 82 18.63 4.71 -2.15
C ALA A 82 17.70 3.97 -1.16
N CYS A 83 17.04 2.89 -1.59
CA CYS A 83 16.17 2.08 -0.72
C CYS A 83 16.94 1.12 0.20
N SER A 84 18.26 1.02 0.07
CA SER A 84 19.12 0.17 0.90
C SER A 84 19.98 0.97 1.87
N ALA A 85 19.60 0.99 3.14
CA ALA A 85 20.48 1.40 4.25
C ALA A 85 20.19 0.70 5.60
N ASP A 86 19.07 -0.01 5.76
CA ASP A 86 18.72 -0.67 7.03
C ASP A 86 18.66 -2.20 6.87
N ALA A 87 19.64 -2.88 7.48
CA ALA A 87 19.74 -4.34 7.47
C ALA A 87 18.51 -5.04 8.11
N ASN A 88 17.73 -4.32 8.92
CA ASN A 88 16.52 -4.84 9.53
C ASN A 88 15.34 -4.89 8.54
N LEU A 89 15.36 -4.09 7.47
CA LEU A 89 14.34 -4.11 6.41
C LEU A 89 14.62 -5.18 5.34
N THR A 90 15.85 -5.73 5.31
CA THR A 90 16.28 -6.76 4.34
C THR A 90 16.05 -8.21 4.80
N ARG A 91 15.62 -8.44 6.05
CA ARG A 91 15.27 -9.80 6.48
C ARG A 91 13.81 -10.06 6.09
N PRO A 92 13.51 -11.10 5.29
CA PRO A 92 12.15 -11.59 5.20
C PRO A 92 11.80 -12.10 6.60
N ALA A 93 11.12 -11.26 7.38
CA ALA A 93 10.34 -11.72 8.51
C ALA A 93 9.33 -12.74 7.97
N PRO A 94 8.92 -13.76 8.76
CA PRO A 94 7.75 -14.54 8.37
C PRO A 94 6.61 -13.56 8.04
N ALA A 95 5.89 -13.81 6.94
CA ALA A 95 4.80 -12.94 6.53
C ALA A 95 3.80 -12.82 7.68
N ASP A 96 3.46 -11.59 8.06
CA ASP A 96 2.40 -11.32 9.02
C ASP A 96 1.09 -11.27 8.24
N CYS A 97 0.36 -12.38 8.26
CA CYS A 97 -0.87 -12.52 7.47
C CYS A 97 -1.99 -11.57 7.92
N ASP A 98 -1.86 -10.96 9.12
CA ASP A 98 -2.79 -9.97 9.64
C ASP A 98 -2.30 -8.53 9.37
N GLY A 99 -1.12 -8.35 8.78
CA GLY A 99 -0.50 -7.07 8.48
C GLY A 99 -1.01 -6.41 7.18
N TYR A 100 -0.58 -5.16 6.97
CA TYR A 100 -0.84 -4.44 5.73
C TYR A 100 -0.11 -5.07 4.55
N PHE A 101 -0.72 -5.08 3.36
CA PHE A 101 -0.02 -5.42 2.11
C PHE A 101 1.30 -4.61 2.01
N PRO A 102 2.45 -5.23 1.72
CA PRO A 102 2.67 -6.61 1.24
C PRO A 102 2.93 -7.65 2.35
N TRP A 103 2.31 -7.51 3.52
CA TRP A 103 2.40 -8.41 4.69
C TRP A 103 3.80 -8.57 5.29
N ILE A 104 4.68 -7.66 4.90
CA ILE A 104 6.07 -7.54 5.37
C ILE A 104 6.26 -6.16 6.03
N ALA A 105 5.32 -5.23 5.82
CA ALA A 105 5.37 -3.88 6.37
C ALA A 105 4.44 -3.76 7.59
N SER A 106 4.96 -3.21 8.69
CA SER A 106 4.18 -2.91 9.89
C SER A 106 3.59 -1.49 9.87
N THR A 107 4.09 -0.62 8.98
CA THR A 107 3.59 0.75 8.77
C THR A 107 3.59 1.14 7.29
N PRO A 108 2.75 2.09 6.85
CA PRO A 108 2.76 2.59 5.47
C PRO A 108 4.12 3.12 5.01
N GLN A 109 4.92 3.72 5.91
CA GLN A 109 6.25 4.25 5.60
C GLN A 109 7.27 3.15 5.32
N GLN A 110 7.10 1.95 5.90
CA GLN A 110 7.96 0.79 5.65
C GLN A 110 7.64 0.14 4.29
N VAL A 111 6.40 0.23 3.81
CA VAL A 111 5.97 -0.39 2.53
C VAL A 111 6.92 0.03 1.40
N GLN A 112 7.16 1.32 1.21
CA GLN A 112 7.98 1.81 0.10
C GLN A 112 9.44 1.35 0.18
N ALA A 113 10.05 1.39 1.36
CA ALA A 113 11.42 0.93 1.57
C ALA A 113 11.54 -0.59 1.36
N ILE A 114 10.56 -1.37 1.83
CA ILE A 114 10.51 -2.83 1.64
C ILE A 114 10.33 -3.16 0.15
N LEU A 115 9.39 -2.53 -0.54
CA LEU A 115 9.17 -2.77 -1.97
C LEU A 115 10.44 -2.43 -2.77
N GLY A 116 11.01 -1.24 -2.57
CA GLY A 116 12.19 -0.79 -3.30
C GLY A 116 13.46 -1.63 -3.05
N SER A 117 13.68 -2.06 -1.79
CA SER A 117 14.81 -2.93 -1.41
C SER A 117 14.66 -4.37 -1.88
N ASN A 118 13.43 -4.88 -2.01
CA ASN A 118 13.16 -6.24 -2.49
C ASN A 118 13.14 -6.36 -4.03
N GLY A 119 13.43 -5.28 -4.74
CA GLY A 119 13.59 -5.32 -6.20
C GLY A 119 12.36 -4.88 -6.98
N VAL A 120 11.38 -4.22 -6.36
CA VAL A 120 10.34 -3.49 -7.09
C VAL A 120 10.97 -2.27 -7.76
N SER A 121 10.80 -2.13 -9.07
CA SER A 121 11.23 -0.95 -9.84
C SER A 121 10.21 0.17 -9.80
N ALA A 122 8.93 -0.18 -9.89
CA ALA A 122 7.84 0.78 -9.90
C ALA A 122 6.55 0.16 -9.38
N MET A 123 5.74 0.99 -8.73
CA MET A 123 4.41 0.70 -8.24
C MET A 123 3.42 1.68 -8.89
N TYR A 124 2.44 1.15 -9.59
CA TYR A 124 1.30 1.90 -10.09
C TYR A 124 0.12 1.69 -9.16
N GLN A 125 -0.62 2.75 -8.86
CA GLN A 125 -1.80 2.68 -8.02
C GLN A 125 -2.93 3.49 -8.64
N ALA A 126 -4.14 2.95 -8.59
CA ALA A 126 -5.36 3.64 -8.97
C ALA A 126 -6.53 3.17 -8.09
N VAL A 127 -7.51 4.04 -7.88
CA VAL A 127 -8.81 3.67 -7.31
C VAL A 127 -9.87 3.80 -8.40
N VAL A 128 -10.59 2.72 -8.61
CA VAL A 128 -11.66 2.61 -9.60
C VAL A 128 -12.98 2.48 -8.85
N SER A 129 -13.83 3.51 -8.95
CA SER A 129 -15.11 3.55 -8.25
C SER A 129 -16.25 3.51 -9.28
N GLY A 130 -17.27 2.71 -9.04
CA GLY A 130 -18.41 2.59 -9.95
C GLY A 130 -19.44 1.60 -9.45
N ASP A 131 -20.56 1.46 -10.15
CA ASP A 131 -21.66 0.61 -9.72
C ASP A 131 -22.24 -0.22 -10.86
N ASP A 132 -22.76 -1.40 -10.51
CA ASP A 132 -23.67 -2.11 -11.40
C ASP A 132 -25.03 -1.36 -11.42
N PRO A 133 -25.69 -1.25 -12.59
CA PRO A 133 -26.95 -0.53 -12.70
C PRO A 133 -28.03 -1.15 -11.80
N VAL A 134 -28.57 -0.36 -10.90
CA VAL A 134 -29.73 -0.72 -10.07
C VAL A 134 -31.03 -0.18 -10.69
N PRO A 135 -32.19 -0.81 -10.44
CA PRO A 135 -33.49 -0.29 -10.87
C PRO A 135 -33.72 1.16 -10.41
N THR A 136 -34.45 1.93 -11.21
CA THR A 136 -34.81 3.32 -10.89
C THR A 136 -35.47 3.42 -9.52
N GLY A 137 -34.98 4.33 -8.67
CA GLY A 137 -35.47 4.54 -7.30
C GLY A 137 -34.72 3.80 -6.21
N GLN A 138 -33.68 3.03 -6.55
CA GLN A 138 -32.75 2.47 -5.56
C GLN A 138 -31.54 3.37 -5.35
N THR A 139 -31.06 3.43 -4.10
CA THR A 139 -29.80 4.09 -3.76
C THR A 139 -28.64 3.29 -4.32
N ILE A 140 -27.78 3.95 -5.08
CA ILE A 140 -26.51 3.40 -5.55
C ILE A 140 -25.46 3.61 -4.47
N ASN A 141 -24.78 2.53 -4.06
CA ASN A 141 -23.53 2.60 -3.32
C ASN A 141 -22.41 2.22 -4.28
N PRO A 142 -21.55 3.17 -4.70
CA PRO A 142 -20.46 2.90 -5.64
C PRO A 142 -19.51 1.87 -5.03
N GLN A 143 -19.25 0.78 -5.73
CA GLN A 143 -18.24 -0.19 -5.39
C GLN A 143 -16.86 0.33 -5.80
N GLU A 144 -15.85 0.08 -4.95
CA GLU A 144 -14.48 0.52 -5.21
C GLU A 144 -13.56 -0.69 -5.35
N ILE A 145 -12.65 -0.58 -6.32
CA ILE A 145 -11.49 -1.45 -6.46
C ILE A 145 -10.27 -0.55 -6.41
N ARG A 146 -9.34 -0.83 -5.49
CA ARG A 146 -8.00 -0.29 -5.60
C ARG A 146 -7.11 -1.31 -6.29
N GLU A 147 -6.44 -0.85 -7.33
CA GLU A 147 -5.49 -1.64 -8.06
C GLU A 147 -4.08 -1.12 -7.81
N VAL A 148 -3.20 -2.04 -7.41
CA VAL A 148 -1.77 -1.80 -7.27
C VAL A 148 -1.03 -2.75 -8.20
N VAL A 149 -0.14 -2.22 -9.03
CA VAL A 149 0.71 -3.02 -9.92
C VAL A 149 2.16 -2.79 -9.57
N LEU A 150 2.83 -3.85 -9.16
CA LEU A 150 4.26 -3.84 -8.89
C LEU A 150 4.99 -4.40 -10.10
N THR A 151 5.95 -3.64 -10.61
CA THR A 151 6.91 -4.10 -11.61
C THR A 151 8.22 -4.45 -10.93
N MET A 152 8.83 -5.57 -11.31
CA MET A 152 10.06 -6.05 -10.69
C MET A 152 11.27 -5.74 -11.57
N ARG A 153 12.42 -5.49 -10.94
CA ARG A 153 13.72 -5.32 -11.62
C ARG A 153 14.23 -6.66 -12.15
N GLY A 154 14.70 -6.64 -13.40
CA GLY A 154 15.39 -7.77 -14.04
C GLY A 154 14.48 -8.92 -14.45
N SER A 155 15.09 -10.00 -14.94
CA SER A 155 14.40 -11.22 -15.39
C SER A 155 14.10 -12.20 -14.24
N HIS A 156 14.11 -11.74 -13.00
CA HIS A 156 13.88 -12.62 -11.85
C HIS A 156 12.45 -13.14 -11.87
N ALA A 157 12.31 -14.46 -11.75
CA ALA A 157 11.01 -15.11 -11.68
C ALA A 157 10.26 -14.61 -10.44
N ILE A 158 9.16 -13.88 -10.64
CA ILE A 158 8.37 -13.29 -9.55
C ILE A 158 7.87 -14.31 -8.54
N ALA A 159 7.67 -15.56 -8.96
CA ALA A 159 7.35 -16.66 -8.08
C ALA A 159 8.34 -16.82 -6.90
N GLY A 160 9.60 -16.39 -7.07
CA GLY A 160 10.61 -16.40 -6.01
C GLY A 160 10.62 -15.16 -5.09
N HIS A 161 9.92 -14.09 -5.47
CA HIS A 161 9.95 -12.78 -4.81
C HIS A 161 9.30 -12.84 -3.42
N PRO A 162 9.84 -12.16 -2.38
CA PRO A 162 9.29 -12.23 -1.02
C PRO A 162 7.81 -11.85 -0.91
N VAL A 163 7.36 -10.83 -1.63
CA VAL A 163 5.94 -10.43 -1.66
C VAL A 163 5.05 -11.53 -2.26
N ALA A 164 5.51 -12.18 -3.35
CA ALA A 164 4.77 -13.28 -3.97
C ALA A 164 4.70 -14.51 -3.06
N LYS A 165 5.80 -14.83 -2.36
CA LYS A 165 5.84 -15.91 -1.36
C LYS A 165 4.94 -15.61 -0.16
N ALA A 166 4.90 -14.36 0.30
CA ALA A 166 4.02 -13.94 1.38
C ALA A 166 2.55 -14.17 1.02
N GLY A 167 2.13 -13.71 -0.17
CA GLY A 167 0.76 -13.94 -0.61
C GLY A 167 0.44 -15.41 -0.89
N GLN A 168 1.41 -16.23 -1.33
CA GLN A 168 1.23 -17.68 -1.42
C GLN A 168 1.05 -18.34 -0.04
N PHE A 169 1.79 -17.86 0.97
CA PHE A 169 1.76 -18.41 2.31
C PHE A 169 0.49 -18.02 3.08
N CYS A 170 0.10 -16.74 2.99
CA CYS A 170 -1.04 -16.19 3.71
C CYS A 170 -2.38 -16.34 2.96
N GLY A 171 -2.34 -16.66 1.66
CA GLY A 171 -3.52 -16.66 0.81
C GLY A 171 -4.06 -18.02 0.43
N THR A 172 -5.32 -18.04 0.04
CA THR A 172 -5.97 -19.20 -0.58
C THR A 172 -5.84 -19.11 -2.10
N SER A 173 -5.44 -20.18 -2.77
CA SER A 173 -5.36 -20.23 -4.23
C SER A 173 -6.71 -19.87 -4.89
N VAL A 174 -6.66 -19.12 -5.98
CA VAL A 174 -7.82 -18.75 -6.80
C VAL A 174 -7.72 -19.43 -8.16
N ASP A 175 -8.70 -20.25 -8.48
CA ASP A 175 -8.79 -20.91 -9.78
C ASP A 175 -9.49 -20.04 -10.83
N GLY A 176 -9.30 -20.38 -12.11
CA GLY A 176 -10.00 -19.73 -13.22
C GLY A 176 -9.34 -18.46 -13.76
N LEU A 177 -8.09 -18.20 -13.37
CA LEU A 177 -7.21 -17.17 -13.93
C LEU A 177 -6.08 -17.81 -14.74
N ALA A 178 -5.51 -17.05 -15.68
CA ALA A 178 -4.39 -17.51 -16.52
C ALA A 178 -3.04 -17.55 -15.78
N TYR A 179 -2.98 -16.93 -14.60
CA TYR A 179 -1.78 -16.78 -13.79
C TYR A 179 -2.06 -17.23 -12.35
N PRO A 180 -1.05 -17.70 -11.60
CA PRO A 180 -1.19 -18.00 -10.18
C PRO A 180 -1.75 -16.78 -9.43
N ALA A 181 -2.77 -17.03 -8.62
CA ALA A 181 -3.42 -15.98 -7.85
C ALA A 181 -3.83 -16.48 -6.47
N TYR A 182 -3.83 -15.56 -5.52
CA TYR A 182 -4.10 -15.84 -4.11
C TYR A 182 -5.06 -14.80 -3.57
N ARG A 183 -6.11 -15.27 -2.89
CA ARG A 183 -7.08 -14.45 -2.18
C ARG A 183 -6.68 -14.37 -0.71
N LEU A 184 -6.66 -13.15 -0.18
CA LEU A 184 -6.28 -12.86 1.19
C LEU A 184 -7.33 -11.95 1.83
N THR A 185 -7.50 -12.08 3.13
CA THR A 185 -8.13 -11.03 3.95
C THR A 185 -7.02 -10.09 4.38
N VAL A 186 -7.19 -8.79 4.20
CA VAL A 186 -6.21 -7.79 4.64
C VAL A 186 -6.89 -6.69 5.43
N HIS A 187 -6.17 -6.12 6.39
CA HIS A 187 -6.63 -4.94 7.09
C HIS A 187 -6.34 -3.70 6.24
N SER A 188 -7.37 -3.02 5.73
CA SER A 188 -7.18 -1.80 4.95
C SER A 188 -6.98 -0.60 5.89
N ALA A 189 -5.86 0.10 5.71
CA ALA A 189 -5.59 1.34 6.46
C ALA A 189 -6.59 2.46 6.14
N ASP A 190 -7.19 2.41 4.95
CA ASP A 190 -8.07 3.45 4.43
C ASP A 190 -9.50 3.30 4.96
N THR A 191 -10.00 2.06 5.02
CA THR A 191 -11.35 1.77 5.52
C THR A 191 -11.39 1.43 7.01
N GLY A 192 -10.22 1.09 7.60
CA GLY A 192 -10.12 0.60 8.97
C GLY A 192 -10.83 -0.74 9.18
N SER A 193 -11.08 -1.49 8.10
CA SER A 193 -11.81 -2.74 8.10
C SER A 193 -11.06 -3.82 7.32
N ASP A 194 -11.40 -5.07 7.63
CA ASP A 194 -10.91 -6.20 6.87
C ASP A 194 -11.60 -6.25 5.52
N ILE A 195 -10.79 -6.27 4.47
CA ILE A 195 -11.24 -6.33 3.08
C ILE A 195 -10.73 -7.62 2.42
N THR A 196 -11.33 -7.96 1.28
CA THR A 196 -10.75 -9.00 0.44
C THR A 196 -9.72 -8.37 -0.49
N GLY A 197 -8.54 -8.95 -0.52
CA GLY A 197 -7.54 -8.67 -1.53
C GLY A 197 -7.25 -9.88 -2.42
N LEU A 198 -6.83 -9.62 -3.65
CA LEU A 198 -6.48 -10.64 -4.63
C LEU A 198 -5.14 -10.29 -5.27
N MET A 199 -4.16 -11.17 -5.03
CA MET A 199 -2.81 -11.07 -5.60
C MET A 199 -2.72 -11.96 -6.83
N ILE A 200 -2.18 -11.44 -7.93
CA ILE A 200 -1.96 -12.14 -9.20
C ILE A 200 -0.48 -12.02 -9.55
N ILE A 201 0.17 -13.16 -9.81
CA ILE A 201 1.60 -13.21 -10.15
C ILE A 201 1.75 -13.42 -11.66
N ALA A 202 2.06 -12.36 -12.40
CA ALA A 202 2.11 -12.38 -13.86
C ALA A 202 3.50 -12.00 -14.41
N LYS A 203 4.28 -13.00 -14.85
CA LYS A 203 5.64 -12.87 -15.41
C LYS A 203 6.55 -11.92 -14.61
N SER A 204 6.64 -10.65 -15.02
CA SER A 204 7.46 -9.57 -14.45
C SER A 204 6.65 -8.51 -13.70
N THR A 205 5.38 -8.78 -13.41
CA THR A 205 4.54 -7.97 -12.53
C THR A 205 3.82 -8.77 -11.45
N LEU A 206 3.43 -8.07 -10.39
CA LEU A 206 2.47 -8.52 -9.40
C LEU A 206 1.30 -7.52 -9.41
N ILE A 207 0.08 -8.02 -9.63
CA ILE A 207 -1.14 -7.22 -9.57
C ILE A 207 -1.82 -7.51 -8.25
N TRP A 208 -2.21 -6.47 -7.54
CA TRP A 208 -2.92 -6.53 -6.29
C TRP A 208 -4.22 -5.75 -6.42
N LEU A 209 -5.34 -6.42 -6.16
CA LEU A 209 -6.67 -5.83 -6.20
C LEU A 209 -7.27 -5.87 -4.80
N GLU A 210 -7.58 -4.71 -4.26
CA GLU A 210 -8.30 -4.53 -3.01
C GLU A 210 -9.77 -4.21 -3.32
N PHE A 211 -10.65 -4.96 -2.69
CA PHE A 211 -12.09 -4.78 -2.80
C PHE A 211 -12.58 -4.07 -1.53
N ASP A 212 -12.49 -2.74 -1.53
CA ASP A 212 -12.60 -1.86 -0.35
C ASP A 212 -14.00 -1.83 0.28
N GLN A 213 -15.00 -2.45 -0.35
CA GLN A 213 -16.38 -2.46 0.13
C GLN A 213 -16.96 -3.88 0.29
N PRO A 214 -17.87 -4.09 1.26
CA PRO A 214 -18.61 -5.34 1.37
C PRO A 214 -19.57 -5.53 0.18
N GLY A 215 -19.84 -6.78 -0.20
CA GLY A 215 -20.83 -7.11 -1.23
C GLY A 215 -20.27 -7.59 -2.58
N TRP A 216 -18.95 -7.61 -2.75
CA TRP A 216 -18.32 -8.23 -3.92
C TRP A 216 -18.54 -9.74 -3.94
N THR A 217 -19.26 -10.24 -4.94
CA THR A 217 -19.36 -11.68 -5.19
C THR A 217 -18.03 -12.25 -5.70
N ASP A 218 -17.78 -13.54 -5.46
CA ASP A 218 -16.58 -14.22 -5.99
C ASP A 218 -16.48 -14.10 -7.53
N GLN A 219 -17.62 -14.15 -8.23
CA GLN A 219 -17.69 -13.99 -9.68
C GLN A 219 -17.33 -12.57 -10.13
N ALA A 220 -17.79 -11.54 -9.41
CA ALA A 220 -17.45 -10.14 -9.71
C ALA A 220 -15.96 -9.87 -9.49
N ARG A 221 -15.38 -10.41 -8.41
CA ARG A 221 -13.93 -10.35 -8.14
C ARG A 221 -13.13 -11.04 -9.23
N LEU A 222 -13.56 -12.24 -9.66
CA LEU A 222 -12.91 -12.96 -10.75
C LEU A 222 -12.99 -12.23 -12.10
N ARG A 223 -14.12 -11.57 -12.39
CA ARG A 223 -14.29 -10.72 -13.58
C ARG A 223 -13.29 -9.56 -13.54
N ALA A 224 -13.23 -8.83 -12.44
CA ALA A 224 -12.28 -7.73 -12.27
C ALA A 224 -10.83 -8.19 -12.43
N ALA A 225 -10.46 -9.33 -11.82
CA ALA A 225 -9.12 -9.91 -11.96
C ALA A 225 -8.77 -10.26 -13.41
N LYS A 226 -9.70 -10.86 -14.18
CA LYS A 226 -9.49 -11.16 -15.60
C LYS A 226 -9.29 -9.88 -16.43
N LEU A 227 -10.04 -8.82 -16.13
CA LEU A 227 -9.90 -7.53 -16.81
C LEU A 227 -8.58 -6.85 -16.48
N ALA A 228 -8.15 -6.90 -15.21
CA ALA A 228 -6.85 -6.39 -14.77
C ALA A 228 -5.72 -7.10 -15.53
N ILE A 229 -5.78 -8.43 -15.68
CA ILE A 229 -4.81 -9.16 -16.49
C ILE A 229 -4.87 -8.72 -17.97
N ALA A 230 -6.08 -8.64 -18.55
CA ALA A 230 -6.27 -8.32 -19.96
C ALA A 230 -5.89 -6.88 -20.34
N ALA A 231 -5.98 -5.93 -19.40
CA ALA A 231 -5.59 -4.53 -19.61
C ALA A 231 -4.07 -4.35 -19.84
N ARG A 232 -3.28 -5.43 -19.70
CA ARG A 232 -1.82 -5.39 -19.73
C ARG A 232 -1.29 -6.34 -20.81
N PRO A 233 -1.28 -5.91 -22.09
CA PRO A 233 -0.89 -6.76 -23.21
C PRO A 233 0.59 -7.17 -23.19
N PHE A 234 1.40 -6.59 -22.30
CA PHE A 234 2.82 -6.89 -22.12
C PHE A 234 3.11 -7.91 -21.00
N LEU A 235 2.07 -8.50 -20.38
CA LEU A 235 2.19 -9.62 -19.43
C LEU A 235 2.38 -10.98 -20.10
#